data_AF-A0A975RJB3-F1
#
_entry.id   AF-A0A975RJB3-F1
#
_cell.length_a   1.000
_cell.length_b   1.000
_cell.length_c   1.000
_cell.angle_alpha   90.00
_cell.angle_beta   90.00
_cell.angle_gamma   90.00
#
_symmetry.space_group_name_H-M   'P 1'
#
loop_
_entity.id
_entity.type
_entity.pdbx_description
1 polymer ?
#
loop_
_entity_poly.entity_id
_entity_poly.type
_entity_poly.pdbx_seq_one_letter_code
_entity_poly.pdbx_strand_id
1 'polypeptide(L)'
;MVHEVVMDEAGGFAPRATMSPTVPKHVDLRDEGDTLRVMLLSAQLHGFVRRRPPAVRLGRGEWLRWRINYRFRTYFGAGLWRYRLDTLNIFHGTECTPELFLGEPDRTIDERAELR
;
A
#
# COMPACT_ATOMS: atom_id res chain seq x y z
N MET A 1 5.42 -11.90 0.47
CA MET A 1 5.28 -11.49 -0.95
C MET A 1 4.52 -10.18 -1.02
N VAL A 2 4.88 -9.27 -1.92
CA VAL A 2 4.14 -8.02 -2.15
C VAL A 2 3.65 -7.96 -3.60
N HIS A 3 2.37 -7.63 -3.78
CA HIS A 3 1.79 -7.30 -5.06
C HIS A 3 1.22 -5.89 -5.00
N GLU A 4 1.82 -4.98 -5.76
CA GLU A 4 1.47 -3.57 -5.81
C GLU A 4 0.79 -3.25 -7.15
N VAL A 5 -0.35 -2.56 -7.10
CA VAL A 5 -0.99 -1.97 -8.28
C VAL A 5 -0.98 -0.46 -8.12
N VAL A 6 -0.33 0.23 -9.04
CA VAL A 6 -0.22 1.69 -9.07
C VAL A 6 -1.01 2.25 -10.24
N MET A 7 -1.80 3.29 -9.98
CA MET A 7 -2.47 4.11 -10.99
C MET A 7 -2.16 5.57 -10.69
N ASP A 8 -1.52 6.29 -11.61
CA ASP A 8 -1.20 7.71 -11.42
C ASP A 8 -1.60 8.57 -12.61
N GLU A 9 -1.71 9.87 -12.36
CA GLU A 9 -2.13 10.87 -13.34
C GLU A 9 -1.22 10.90 -14.59
N ALA A 10 0.09 10.71 -14.41
CA ALA A 10 1.05 10.67 -15.51
C ALA A 10 0.81 9.47 -16.46
N GLY A 11 0.36 8.34 -15.92
CA GLY A 11 -0.05 7.17 -16.70
C GLY A 11 -1.52 7.18 -17.13
N GLY A 12 -2.24 8.30 -17.01
CA GLY A 12 -3.67 8.38 -17.30
C GLY A 12 -4.51 7.44 -16.42
N PHE A 13 -4.01 7.11 -15.23
CA PHE A 13 -4.57 6.11 -14.31
C PHE A 13 -4.66 4.69 -14.88
N ALA A 14 -3.89 4.33 -15.92
CA ALA A 14 -3.77 2.94 -16.33
C ALA A 14 -3.11 2.10 -15.20
N PRO A 15 -3.66 0.92 -14.85
CA PRO A 15 -3.13 0.11 -13.76
C PRO A 15 -1.79 -0.53 -14.16
N ARG A 16 -0.81 -0.39 -13.28
CA ARG A 16 0.51 -1.04 -13.40
C ARG A 16 0.73 -1.95 -12.20
N ALA A 17 0.70 -3.25 -12.43
CA ALA A 17 0.90 -4.27 -11.40
C ALA A 17 2.37 -4.69 -11.33
N THR A 18 2.88 -4.93 -10.13
CA THR A 18 4.22 -5.49 -9.89
C THR A 18 4.12 -6.49 -8.74
N MET A 19 4.71 -7.67 -8.92
CA MET A 19 4.82 -8.68 -7.88
C MET A 19 6.29 -8.88 -7.53
N SER A 20 6.64 -8.80 -6.25
CA SER A 20 8.02 -8.87 -5.80
C SER A 20 8.12 -9.36 -4.35
N PRO A 21 9.18 -10.12 -4.00
CA PRO A 21 9.52 -10.36 -2.61
C PRO A 21 10.09 -9.11 -1.91
N THR A 22 10.54 -8.11 -2.67
CA THR A 22 11.13 -6.88 -2.14
C THR A 22 10.07 -5.93 -1.61
N VAL A 23 10.33 -5.36 -0.44
CA VAL A 23 9.44 -4.39 0.21
C VAL A 23 9.47 -3.05 -0.55
N PRO A 24 8.30 -2.48 -0.94
CA PRO A 24 8.25 -1.15 -1.51
C PRO A 24 8.80 -0.10 -0.53
N LYS A 25 9.49 0.93 -1.03
CA LYS A 25 10.17 1.94 -0.20
C LYS A 25 9.25 2.73 0.75
N HIS A 26 7.93 2.71 0.50
CA HIS A 26 6.93 3.40 1.29
C HIS A 26 6.21 2.47 2.28
N VAL A 27 6.69 1.23 2.45
CA VAL A 27 6.19 0.24 3.38
C VAL A 27 7.34 -0.19 4.29
N ASP A 28 7.10 -0.23 5.59
CA ASP A 28 7.95 -0.87 6.58
C ASP A 28 7.33 -2.23 6.95
N LEU A 29 8.11 -3.29 6.76
CA LEU A 29 7.74 -4.65 7.15
C LEU A 29 8.69 -5.10 8.26
N ARG A 30 8.13 -5.45 9.41
CA ARG A 30 8.88 -5.95 10.56
C ARG A 30 8.34 -7.31 10.97
N ASP A 31 9.21 -8.31 10.90
CA ASP A 31 8.94 -9.63 11.46
C ASP A 31 8.98 -9.54 13.00
N GLU A 32 7.89 -9.94 13.65
CA GLU A 32 7.74 -10.01 15.11
C GLU A 32 7.60 -11.48 15.57
N GLY A 33 8.12 -12.45 14.80
CA GLY A 33 8.06 -13.89 15.06
C GLY A 33 6.83 -14.53 14.42
N ASP A 34 5.73 -14.59 15.16
CA ASP A 34 4.48 -15.20 14.67
C ASP A 34 3.67 -14.26 13.78
N THR A 35 3.97 -12.96 13.84
CA THR A 35 3.26 -11.93 13.08
C THR A 35 4.21 -11.06 12.28
N LEU A 36 3.73 -10.64 11.12
CA LEU A 36 4.35 -9.61 10.31
C LEU A 36 3.65 -8.28 10.60
N ARG A 37 4.39 -7.32 11.15
CA ARG A 37 3.93 -5.95 11.31
C ARG A 37 4.13 -5.18 10.00
N VAL A 38 3.05 -4.63 9.47
CA VAL A 38 3.00 -3.86 8.24
C VAL A 38 2.66 -2.40 8.57
N MET A 39 3.51 -1.47 8.15
CA MET A 39 3.30 -0.04 8.38
C MET A 39 3.57 0.76 7.11
N LEU A 40 2.66 1.68 6.76
CA LEU A 40 2.94 2.65 5.70
C LEU A 40 3.84 3.77 6.21
N LEU A 41 4.88 4.08 5.45
CA LEU A 41 5.78 5.19 5.74
C LEU A 41 5.17 6.47 5.17
N SER A 42 4.78 7.39 6.07
CA SER A 42 4.17 8.69 5.74
C SER A 42 5.09 9.64 4.96
N ALA A 43 6.39 9.34 4.88
CA ALA A 43 7.46 10.35 4.83
C ALA A 43 7.81 10.92 3.45
N GLN A 44 7.10 10.58 2.36
CA GLN A 44 7.51 11.04 1.02
C GLN A 44 6.49 11.91 0.26
N LEU A 45 5.31 12.14 0.82
CA LEU A 45 4.24 12.85 0.11
C LEU A 45 3.81 14.07 0.91
N HIS A 46 4.35 15.23 0.54
CA HIS A 46 3.95 16.52 1.08
C HIS A 46 2.51 16.83 0.60
N GLY A 47 1.56 16.71 1.51
CA GLY A 47 0.12 16.81 1.25
C GLY A 47 -0.66 16.39 2.49
N PHE A 48 -1.98 16.62 2.48
CA PHE A 48 -2.87 16.33 3.60
C PHE A 48 -2.93 14.83 3.87
N VAL A 49 -2.09 14.33 4.77
CA VAL A 49 -2.21 12.97 5.29
C VAL A 49 -3.09 13.06 6.52
N ARG A 50 -4.39 12.79 6.36
CA ARG A 50 -5.28 12.53 7.49
C ARG A 50 -4.70 11.35 8.29
N ARG A 51 -4.94 11.30 9.60
CA ARG A 51 -4.35 10.31 10.54
C ARG A 51 -4.44 8.89 9.95
N ARG A 52 -3.31 8.36 9.48
CA ARG A 52 -3.24 7.01 8.89
C ARG A 52 -3.59 5.96 9.94
N PRO A 53 -4.16 4.82 9.51
CA PRO A 53 -4.26 3.64 10.36
C PRO A 53 -2.90 3.29 10.95
N PRO A 54 -2.85 2.80 12.20
CA PRO A 54 -1.62 2.30 12.80
C PRO A 54 -1.12 1.07 12.03
N ALA A 55 0.06 0.57 12.42
CA ALA A 55 0.59 -0.65 11.85
C ALA A 55 -0.38 -1.83 12.00
N VAL A 56 -0.54 -2.60 10.92
CA VAL A 56 -1.35 -3.83 10.87
C VAL A 56 -0.47 -5.01 11.20
N ARG A 57 -1.03 -6.05 11.83
CA ARG A 57 -0.35 -7.32 12.05
C ARG A 57 -1.00 -8.42 11.23
N LEU A 58 -0.18 -9.24 10.60
CA LEU A 58 -0.58 -10.41 9.82
C LEU A 58 0.02 -11.67 10.43
N GLY A 59 -0.81 -12.65 10.76
CA GLY A 59 -0.37 -14.00 11.09
C GLY A 59 0.24 -14.70 9.87
N ARG A 60 0.95 -15.81 10.09
CA ARG A 60 1.48 -16.64 9.00
C ARG A 60 0.31 -17.17 8.15
N GLY A 61 0.41 -17.03 6.83
CA GLY A 61 -0.65 -17.39 5.89
C GLY A 61 -1.72 -16.32 5.71
N GLU A 62 -1.72 -15.25 6.49
CA GLU A 62 -2.65 -14.12 6.29
C GLU A 62 -2.12 -13.15 5.22
N TRP A 63 -3.04 -12.45 4.57
CA TRP A 63 -2.70 -11.30 3.73
C TRP A 63 -3.60 -10.09 3.93
N LEU A 64 -3.03 -8.93 3.64
CA LEU A 64 -3.64 -7.62 3.69
C LEU A 64 -3.92 -7.10 2.29
N ARG A 65 -5.07 -6.47 2.10
CA ARG A 65 -5.33 -5.52 1.00
C ARG A 65 -5.43 -4.10 1.55
N TRP A 66 -4.49 -3.25 1.18
CA TRP A 66 -4.47 -1.83 1.55
C TRP A 66 -4.68 -0.96 0.30
N ARG A 67 -5.81 -0.26 0.25
CA ARG A 67 -6.14 0.67 -0.83
C ARG A 67 -5.93 2.11 -0.38
N ILE A 68 -5.12 2.86 -1.12
CA ILE A 68 -4.64 4.17 -0.71
C ILE A 68 -4.88 5.17 -1.82
N ASN A 69 -5.48 6.32 -1.49
CA ASN A 69 -5.50 7.46 -2.40
C ASN A 69 -4.54 8.55 -1.92
N TYR A 70 -3.62 8.93 -2.79
CA TYR A 70 -2.65 9.98 -2.54
C TYR A 70 -3.03 11.25 -3.30
N ARG A 71 -3.05 12.36 -2.56
CA ARG A 71 -3.06 13.72 -3.09
C ARG A 71 -1.87 14.47 -2.52
N PHE A 72 -0.91 14.83 -3.37
CA PHE A 72 0.34 15.44 -2.94
C PHE A 72 0.77 16.53 -3.91
N ARG A 73 1.59 17.46 -3.43
CA ARG A 73 2.25 18.46 -4.28
C ARG A 73 3.67 18.01 -4.59
N THR A 74 4.11 18.22 -5.82
CA THR A 74 5.52 18.04 -6.16
C THR A 74 6.39 19.13 -5.49
N TYR A 75 7.72 18.96 -5.48
CA TYR A 75 8.68 19.95 -4.98
C TYR A 75 8.37 20.49 -3.57
N PHE A 76 8.43 19.63 -2.55
CA PHE A 76 8.29 20.02 -1.13
C PHE A 76 7.08 20.91 -0.83
N GLY A 77 5.95 20.66 -1.49
CA GLY A 77 4.74 21.42 -1.22
C GLY A 77 4.55 22.68 -2.06
N ALA A 78 5.41 22.98 -3.04
CA ALA A 78 5.29 24.16 -3.91
C ALA A 78 4.74 23.86 -5.32
N GLY A 79 4.84 22.61 -5.77
CA GLY A 79 4.45 22.21 -7.12
C GLY A 79 2.94 22.02 -7.31
N LEU A 80 2.57 21.56 -8.51
CA LEU A 80 1.20 21.20 -8.84
C LEU A 80 0.74 20.00 -8.01
N TRP A 81 -0.56 19.94 -7.77
CA TRP A 81 -1.20 18.75 -7.23
C TRP A 81 -1.05 17.58 -8.19
N ARG A 82 -0.78 16.41 -7.63
CA ARG A 82 -0.78 15.13 -8.34
C ARG A 82 -1.60 14.11 -7.56
N TYR A 83 -2.15 13.18 -8.32
CA TYR A 83 -2.98 12.10 -7.81
C TYR A 83 -2.37 10.75 -8.16
N ARG A 84 -2.42 9.84 -7.18
CA ARG A 84 -1.98 8.45 -7.31
C ARG A 84 -2.83 7.56 -6.44
N LEU A 85 -3.28 6.44 -6.99
CA LEU A 85 -4.00 5.39 -6.28
C LEU A 85 -3.12 4.14 -6.23
N ASP A 86 -2.94 3.60 -5.03
CA ASP A 86 -2.20 2.36 -4.83
C ASP A 86 -3.11 1.29 -4.22
N THR A 87 -2.92 0.05 -4.67
CA THR A 87 -3.38 -1.14 -3.96
C THR A 87 -2.17 -1.99 -3.60
N LEU A 88 -1.91 -2.13 -2.31
CA LEU A 88 -0.87 -3.00 -1.78
C LEU A 88 -1.51 -4.28 -1.26
N ASN A 89 -1.17 -5.40 -1.87
CA ASN A 89 -1.47 -6.72 -1.33
C ASN A 89 -0.20 -7.30 -0.72
N ILE A 90 -0.23 -7.64 0.57
CA ILE A 90 0.94 -8.11 1.32
C ILE A 90 0.57 -9.43 1.98
N PHE A 91 1.28 -10.50 1.60
CA PHE A 91 1.11 -11.84 2.17
C PHE A 91 2.28 -12.20 3.07
N HIS A 92 1.98 -12.69 4.27
CA HIS A 92 2.95 -13.21 5.23
C HIS A 92 3.14 -14.73 5.02
N GLY A 93 4.12 -15.09 4.18
CA GLY A 93 4.47 -16.49 3.93
C GLY A 93 5.47 -16.63 2.78
N THR A 94 5.92 -17.87 2.57
CA THR A 94 6.96 -18.23 1.60
C THR A 94 6.39 -18.60 0.23
N GLU A 95 5.20 -19.18 0.18
CA GLU A 95 4.54 -19.63 -1.06
C GLU A 95 3.33 -18.74 -1.35
N CYS A 96 3.44 -17.88 -2.36
CA CYS A 96 2.36 -16.97 -2.76
C CYS A 96 2.17 -17.07 -4.27
N THR A 97 0.96 -17.36 -4.71
CA THR A 97 0.59 -17.25 -6.12
C THR A 97 -0.18 -15.93 -6.34
N PRO A 98 -0.14 -15.34 -7.56
CA PRO A 98 -0.91 -14.14 -7.86
C PRO A 98 -2.42 -14.30 -7.60
N GLU A 99 -2.96 -15.50 -7.80
CA GLU A 99 -4.38 -15.81 -7.66
C GLU A 99 -4.87 -15.67 -6.22
N LEU A 100 -3.98 -15.81 -5.23
CA LEU A 100 -4.31 -15.53 -3.82
C LEU A 100 -4.90 -14.13 -3.67
N PHE A 101 -4.34 -13.15 -4.37
CA PHE A 101 -4.76 -11.76 -4.29
C PHE A 101 -6.04 -11.44 -5.08
N LEU A 102 -6.61 -12.40 -5.79
CA LEU A 102 -7.94 -12.29 -6.40
C LEU A 102 -9.05 -12.65 -5.41
N GLY A 103 -8.72 -13.34 -4.32
CA GLY A 103 -9.66 -13.73 -3.26
C GLY A 103 -10.01 -12.61 -2.28
N GLU A 104 -10.68 -13.02 -1.20
CA GLU A 104 -11.01 -12.16 -0.06
C GLU A 104 -9.79 -12.05 0.88
N PRO A 105 -9.39 -10.83 1.28
CA PRO A 105 -8.28 -10.63 2.20
C PRO A 105 -8.66 -10.87 3.67
N ASP A 106 -7.71 -11.35 4.47
CA ASP A 106 -7.88 -11.49 5.92
C ASP A 106 -7.94 -10.13 6.61
N ARG A 107 -7.28 -9.12 6.03
CA ARG A 107 -7.30 -7.73 6.50
C ARG A 107 -7.54 -6.79 5.32
N THR A 108 -8.43 -5.81 5.51
CA THR A 108 -8.65 -4.73 4.54
C THR A 108 -8.45 -3.38 5.21
N ILE A 109 -7.72 -2.50 4.53
CA ILE A 109 -7.71 -1.07 4.83
C ILE A 109 -8.11 -0.32 3.55
N ASP A 110 -9.06 0.59 3.68
CA ASP A 110 -9.49 1.46 2.59
C ASP A 110 -9.36 2.93 2.99
N GLU A 111 -8.27 3.57 2.57
CA GLU A 111 -8.03 5.00 2.75
C GLU A 111 -8.62 5.84 1.60
N ARG A 112 -9.26 5.22 0.59
CA ARG A 112 -9.87 5.97 -0.52
C ARG A 112 -11.12 6.72 -0.09
N ALA A 113 -11.82 6.22 0.93
CA ALA A 113 -13.03 6.82 1.48
C ALA A 113 -12.77 8.12 2.26
N GLU A 114 -11.51 8.46 2.51
CA GLU A 114 -11.08 9.59 3.35
C GLU A 114 -10.93 10.91 2.58
N LEU A 115 -11.34 10.94 1.31
CA LEU A 115 -11.34 12.14 0.47
C LEU A 115 -12.67 12.88 0.68
N ARG A 116 -12.71 13.79 1.65
CA ARG A 116 -13.79 14.79 1.78
C ARG A 116 -13.20 16.19 1.70
#